data_AF-A0A2V5PPX1-F1
#
_entry.id   AF-A0A2V5PPX1-F1
#
_cell.length_a   1.000
_cell.length_b   1.000
_cell.length_c   1.000
_cell.angle_alpha   90.00
_cell.angle_beta   90.00
_cell.angle_gamma   90.00
#
_symmetry.space_group_name_H-M   'P 1'
#
loop_
_entity.id
_entity.type
_entity.pdbx_description
1 polymer ?
#
loop_
_entity_poly.entity_id
_entity_poly.type
_entity_poly.pdbx_seq_one_letter_code
_entity_poly.pdbx_strand_id
1 'polypeptide(L)'
;MLRHCAEPLISNCQLLDARCMMAVMNVVDESMVLPRWTQSTGEELANSISHAIGVVGAMIGTPILLLAAFRHASPFFLVGTIIFSVTMLLVYFGSTLYHAWPQTRVKSFLQVMDHSAIFLLIAGTYTPFALGPLRDTGGLTMLGIVWILAL
;
A
#
# COMPACT_ATOMS: atom_id res chain seq x y z
N MET A 1 -12.43 -29.22 46.60
CA MET A 1 -13.75 -29.34 45.93
C MET A 1 -13.56 -28.89 44.49
N LEU A 2 -13.03 -29.76 43.62
CA LEU A 2 -13.79 -30.53 42.62
C LEU A 2 -14.52 -29.57 41.64
N ARG A 3 -13.88 -29.23 40.52
CA ARG A 3 -14.13 -29.83 39.19
C ARG A 3 -15.63 -29.93 38.90
N HIS A 4 -16.19 -29.04 38.08
CA HIS A 4 -17.36 -29.35 37.25
C HIS A 4 -17.54 -28.33 36.10
N CYS A 5 -17.57 -28.88 34.88
CA CYS A 5 -18.25 -28.38 33.68
C CYS A 5 -17.59 -27.27 32.84
N ALA A 6 -16.58 -27.63 32.03
CA ALA A 6 -16.37 -27.03 30.70
C ALA A 6 -15.53 -27.92 29.76
N GLU A 7 -15.74 -29.23 29.77
CA GLU A 7 -15.30 -30.12 28.69
C GLU A 7 -16.43 -31.13 28.47
N PRO A 8 -17.15 -31.03 27.33
CA PRO A 8 -17.03 -32.12 26.37
C PRO A 8 -17.26 -31.64 24.93
N LEU A 9 -16.24 -31.15 24.22
CA LEU A 9 -16.37 -30.94 22.76
C LEU A 9 -15.16 -31.38 21.92
N ILE A 10 -14.13 -31.98 22.52
CA ILE A 10 -12.92 -32.40 21.78
C ILE A 10 -12.85 -33.93 21.58
N SER A 11 -13.66 -34.74 22.26
CA SER A 11 -13.53 -36.21 22.23
C SER A 11 -14.21 -36.91 21.05
N ASN A 12 -14.75 -36.20 20.06
CA ASN A 12 -15.51 -36.82 18.95
C ASN A 12 -15.17 -36.25 17.56
N CYS A 13 -13.97 -35.70 17.39
CA CYS A 13 -13.47 -35.27 16.08
C CYS A 13 -12.96 -36.46 15.25
N GLN A 14 -13.84 -37.44 14.99
CA GLN A 14 -13.61 -38.52 14.02
C GLN A 14 -14.60 -38.51 12.85
N LEU A 15 -15.43 -37.47 12.72
CA LEU A 15 -16.21 -37.24 11.51
C LEU A 15 -16.06 -35.78 11.08
N LEU A 16 -15.52 -35.59 9.87
CA LEU A 16 -15.63 -34.39 9.06
C LEU A 16 -17.11 -34.17 8.66
N ASP A 17 -18.01 -34.04 9.64
CA ASP A 17 -19.39 -33.72 9.35
C ASP A 17 -19.52 -32.24 8.97
N ALA A 18 -20.50 -31.94 8.11
CA ALA A 18 -20.72 -30.57 7.63
C ALA A 18 -21.03 -29.59 8.78
N ARG A 19 -21.46 -30.06 9.96
CA ARG A 19 -21.78 -29.23 11.12
C ARG A 19 -20.51 -28.75 11.83
N CYS A 20 -19.50 -29.61 11.96
CA CYS A 20 -18.18 -29.27 12.50
C CYS A 20 -17.48 -28.26 11.58
N MET A 21 -17.50 -28.48 10.26
CA MET A 21 -16.99 -27.48 9.30
C MET A 21 -17.73 -26.15 9.35
N MET A 22 -19.08 -26.14 9.42
CA MET A 22 -19.86 -24.91 9.54
C MET A 22 -19.59 -24.16 10.84
N ALA A 23 -19.41 -24.87 11.97
CA ALA A 23 -19.07 -24.26 13.24
C ALA A 23 -17.67 -23.62 13.19
N VAL A 24 -16.69 -24.31 12.59
CA VAL A 24 -15.35 -23.75 12.36
C VAL A 24 -15.43 -22.56 11.42
N MET A 25 -16.18 -22.63 10.32
CA MET A 25 -16.36 -21.53 9.37
C MET A 25 -17.02 -20.31 10.04
N ASN A 26 -18.03 -20.50 10.88
CA ASN A 26 -18.67 -19.39 11.60
C ASN A 26 -17.74 -18.73 12.63
N VAL A 27 -16.91 -19.51 13.34
CA VAL A 27 -15.90 -18.95 14.26
C VAL A 27 -14.81 -18.20 13.48
N VAL A 28 -14.42 -18.70 12.31
CA VAL A 28 -13.49 -18.02 11.41
C VAL A 28 -14.12 -16.74 10.86
N ASP A 29 -15.40 -16.75 10.49
CA ASP A 29 -16.11 -15.59 9.96
C ASP A 29 -16.27 -14.50 11.04
N GLU A 30 -16.71 -14.86 12.25
CA GLU A 30 -16.78 -13.93 13.40
C GLU A 30 -15.42 -13.36 13.80
N SER A 31 -14.33 -14.12 13.66
CA SER A 31 -12.98 -13.60 13.89
C SER A 31 -12.41 -12.78 12.72
N MET A 32 -12.93 -12.96 11.50
CA MET A 32 -12.59 -12.16 10.32
C MET A 32 -13.44 -10.90 10.14
N VAL A 33 -14.50 -10.70 10.94
CA VAL A 33 -15.17 -9.39 11.05
C VAL A 33 -14.23 -8.43 11.76
N LEU A 34 -13.24 -7.93 11.01
CA LEU A 34 -12.35 -6.90 11.50
C LEU A 34 -13.19 -5.65 11.81
N PRO A 35 -13.03 -5.03 12.99
CA PRO A 35 -13.70 -3.80 13.30
C PRO A 35 -13.44 -2.79 12.19
N ARG A 36 -14.51 -2.13 11.73
CA ARG A 36 -14.40 -1.07 10.72
C ARG A 36 -13.71 0.12 11.38
N TRP A 37 -12.39 0.21 11.24
CA TRP A 37 -11.60 1.33 11.73
C TRP A 37 -11.90 2.57 10.88
N THR A 38 -12.90 3.33 11.30
CA THR A 38 -13.19 4.63 10.72
C THR A 38 -12.29 5.67 11.38
N GLN A 39 -11.47 6.34 10.59
CA GLN A 39 -10.59 7.39 11.09
C GLN A 39 -11.41 8.56 11.63
N SER A 40 -11.03 9.04 12.81
CA SER A 40 -11.57 10.25 13.41
C SER A 40 -11.15 11.49 12.61
N THR A 41 -11.86 12.60 12.80
CA THR A 41 -11.51 13.88 12.16
C THR A 41 -10.08 14.33 12.50
N GLY A 42 -9.61 14.03 13.70
CA GLY A 42 -8.23 14.34 14.11
C GLY A 42 -7.19 13.52 13.36
N GLU A 43 -7.44 12.22 13.15
CA GLU A 43 -6.58 11.35 12.37
C GLU A 43 -6.57 11.74 10.89
N GLU A 44 -7.73 12.04 10.31
CA GLU A 44 -7.86 12.54 8.93
C GLU A 44 -7.09 13.86 8.72
N LEU A 45 -7.13 14.77 9.70
CA LEU A 45 -6.36 16.01 9.66
C LEU A 45 -4.85 15.74 9.78
N ALA A 46 -4.43 14.89 10.71
CA ALA A 46 -3.02 14.54 10.88
C ALA A 46 -2.45 13.85 9.63
N ASN A 47 -3.22 12.95 9.01
CA ASN A 47 -2.85 12.33 7.74
C ASN A 47 -2.75 13.38 6.64
N SER A 48 -3.75 14.24 6.47
CA SER A 48 -3.72 15.33 5.48
C SER A 48 -2.47 16.20 5.62
N ILE A 49 -2.11 16.61 6.85
CA ILE A 49 -0.95 17.46 7.10
C ILE A 49 0.35 16.72 6.81
N SER A 50 0.51 15.50 7.30
CA SER A 50 1.73 14.71 7.08
C SER A 50 1.98 14.43 5.60
N HIS A 51 0.93 14.10 4.84
CA HIS A 51 1.03 13.93 3.39
C HIS A 51 1.27 15.25 2.65
N ALA A 52 0.67 16.37 3.09
CA ALA A 52 0.92 17.68 2.50
C ALA A 52 2.38 18.13 2.67
N ILE A 53 2.98 17.86 3.84
CA ILE A 53 4.42 18.05 4.06
C ILE A 53 5.22 17.17 3.08
N GLY A 54 4.79 15.93 2.88
CA GLY A 54 5.34 15.03 1.85
C GLY A 54 5.27 15.61 0.44
N VAL A 55 4.15 16.23 0.04
CA VAL A 55 4.01 16.92 -1.26
C VAL A 55 5.04 18.06 -1.38
N VAL A 56 5.16 18.90 -0.36
CA VAL A 56 6.14 20.01 -0.37
C VAL A 56 7.56 19.46 -0.49
N GLY A 57 7.91 18.44 0.30
CA GLY A 57 9.19 17.77 0.23
C GLY A 57 9.46 17.17 -1.16
N ALA A 58 8.48 16.49 -1.75
CA ALA A 58 8.56 15.92 -3.08
C ALA A 58 8.74 17.00 -4.17
N MET A 59 8.04 18.12 -4.07
CA MET A 59 8.15 19.26 -5.00
C MET A 59 9.52 19.93 -4.94
N ILE A 60 10.15 20.01 -3.76
CA ILE A 60 11.51 20.54 -3.59
C ILE A 60 12.56 19.51 -4.04
N GLY A 61 12.38 18.23 -3.66
CA GLY A 61 13.34 17.16 -3.95
C GLY A 61 13.39 16.76 -5.42
N THR A 62 12.25 16.75 -6.11
CA THR A 62 12.14 16.35 -7.52
C THR A 62 13.09 17.12 -8.45
N PRO A 63 13.11 18.46 -8.50
CA PRO A 63 14.03 19.19 -9.39
C PRO A 63 15.50 18.95 -9.03
N ILE A 64 15.83 18.80 -7.74
CA ILE A 64 17.20 18.48 -7.30
C ILE A 64 17.61 17.09 -7.83
N LEU A 65 16.74 16.10 -7.66
CA LEU A 65 16.98 14.72 -8.07
C LEU A 65 17.08 14.60 -9.61
N LEU A 66 16.18 15.26 -10.34
CA LEU A 66 16.19 15.26 -11.80
C LEU A 66 17.43 15.96 -12.36
N LEU A 67 17.89 17.06 -11.75
CA LEU A 67 19.13 17.72 -12.14
C LEU A 67 20.35 16.81 -11.90
N ALA A 68 20.38 16.09 -10.77
CA ALA A 68 21.44 15.12 -10.48
C ALA A 68 21.43 13.96 -11.49
N ALA A 69 20.26 13.40 -11.79
CA ALA A 69 20.12 12.33 -12.79
C ALA A 69 20.48 12.78 -14.21
N PHE A 70 20.13 14.02 -14.58
CA PHE A 70 20.52 14.61 -15.86
C PHE A 70 22.05 14.73 -15.99
N ARG A 71 22.74 15.15 -14.92
CA ARG A 71 24.21 15.23 -14.88
C ARG A 71 24.90 13.87 -14.97
N HIS A 72 24.24 12.79 -14.59
CA HIS A 72 24.74 11.42 -14.76
C HIS A 72 24.77 10.96 -16.23
N ALA A 73 24.22 11.73 -17.17
CA ALA A 73 24.28 11.48 -18.62
C ALA A 73 23.76 10.09 -19.07
N SER A 74 22.91 9.44 -18.27
CA SER A 74 22.25 8.17 -18.61
C SER A 74 20.75 8.42 -18.84
N PRO A 75 20.26 8.30 -20.10
CA PRO A 75 18.84 8.48 -20.40
C PRO A 75 17.94 7.52 -19.64
N PHE A 76 18.38 6.28 -19.43
CA PHE A 76 17.61 5.27 -18.71
C PHE A 76 17.49 5.58 -17.22
N PHE A 77 18.57 6.03 -16.60
CA PHE A 77 18.54 6.45 -15.21
C PHE A 77 17.67 7.69 -15.02
N LEU A 78 17.72 8.65 -15.95
CA LEU A 78 16.86 9.83 -15.95
C LEU A 78 15.37 9.45 -16.08
N VAL A 79 15.01 8.58 -17.03
CA VAL A 79 13.63 8.08 -17.18
C VAL A 79 13.15 7.38 -15.91
N GLY A 80 13.98 6.50 -15.33
CA GLY A 80 13.62 5.84 -14.07
C GLY A 80 13.42 6.82 -12.91
N THR A 81 14.23 7.87 -12.86
CA THR A 81 14.12 8.93 -11.86
C THR A 81 12.85 9.75 -12.04
N ILE A 82 12.48 10.07 -13.29
CA ILE A 82 11.21 10.75 -13.61
C ILE A 82 10.03 9.90 -13.13
N ILE A 83 10.04 8.60 -13.43
CA ILE A 83 8.98 7.67 -13.01
C ILE A 83 8.85 7.67 -11.49
N PHE A 84 9.96 7.53 -10.76
CA PHE A 84 9.98 7.63 -9.29
C PHE A 84 9.35 8.94 -8.80
N SER A 85 9.82 10.09 -9.32
CA SER A 85 9.34 11.41 -8.92
C SER A 85 7.84 11.58 -9.17
N VAL A 86 7.33 11.14 -10.32
CA VAL A 86 5.91 11.21 -10.66
C VAL A 86 5.08 10.34 -9.71
N THR A 87 5.49 9.10 -9.46
CA THR A 87 4.75 8.21 -8.54
C THR A 87 4.77 8.71 -7.09
N MET A 88 5.87 9.34 -6.66
CA MET A 88 5.99 9.94 -5.34
C MET A 88 5.06 11.15 -5.19
N LEU A 89 5.03 12.04 -6.19
CA LEU A 89 4.09 13.15 -6.21
C LEU A 89 2.64 12.65 -6.24
N LEU A 90 2.34 11.63 -7.04
CA LEU A 90 1.01 11.04 -7.13
C LEU A 90 0.51 10.53 -5.78
N VAL A 91 1.32 9.78 -5.03
CA VAL A 91 0.88 9.25 -3.72
C VAL A 91 0.67 10.36 -2.69
N TYR A 92 1.62 11.29 -2.56
CA TYR A 92 1.51 12.33 -1.53
C TYR A 92 0.37 13.29 -1.85
N PHE A 93 0.20 13.65 -3.12
CA PHE A 93 -0.88 14.54 -3.54
C PHE A 93 -2.24 13.84 -3.45
N GLY A 94 -2.34 12.60 -3.96
CA GLY A 94 -3.56 11.79 -3.88
C GLY A 94 -4.02 11.59 -2.44
N SER A 95 -3.11 11.26 -1.53
CA SER A 95 -3.42 11.04 -0.12
C SER A 95 -3.83 12.31 0.60
N THR A 96 -3.15 13.43 0.32
CA THR A 96 -3.53 14.75 0.86
C THR A 96 -4.95 15.09 0.45
N LEU A 97 -5.31 14.89 -0.83
CA LEU A 97 -6.66 15.12 -1.31
C LEU A 97 -7.67 14.17 -0.65
N TYR A 98 -7.37 12.87 -0.57
CA TYR A 98 -8.26 11.87 0.01
C TYR A 98 -8.63 12.20 1.47
N HIS A 99 -7.64 12.50 2.30
CA HIS A 99 -7.84 12.78 3.72
C HIS A 99 -8.45 14.18 3.98
N ALA A 100 -8.19 15.15 3.10
CA ALA A 100 -8.79 16.48 3.21
C ALA A 100 -10.25 16.53 2.70
N TRP A 101 -10.69 15.54 1.90
CA TRP A 101 -11.99 15.59 1.24
C TRP A 101 -13.15 15.14 2.13
N PRO A 102 -14.34 15.79 2.05
CA PRO A 102 -15.53 15.37 2.78
C PRO A 102 -16.10 14.03 2.27
N GLN A 103 -16.84 13.33 3.14
CA GLN A 103 -17.48 12.03 2.87
C GLN A 103 -18.54 12.15 1.75
N THR A 104 -18.09 12.01 0.51
CA THR A 104 -18.86 12.15 -0.74
C THR A 104 -18.46 11.05 -1.72
N ARG A 105 -19.18 10.89 -2.84
CA ARG A 105 -18.81 9.92 -3.89
C ARG A 105 -17.39 10.12 -4.43
N VAL A 106 -16.90 11.37 -4.43
CA VAL A 106 -15.53 11.70 -4.83
C VAL A 106 -14.51 11.11 -3.87
N LYS A 107 -14.80 11.06 -2.56
CA LYS A 107 -13.90 10.45 -1.58
C LYS A 107 -13.66 8.96 -1.85
N SER A 108 -14.67 8.22 -2.29
CA SER A 108 -14.50 6.81 -2.68
C SER A 108 -13.56 6.65 -3.89
N PHE A 109 -13.64 7.55 -4.87
CA PHE A 109 -12.69 7.57 -5.99
C PHE A 109 -11.26 7.91 -5.53
N LEU A 110 -11.13 8.95 -4.69
CA LEU A 110 -9.84 9.34 -4.10
C LEU A 110 -9.24 8.22 -3.25
N GLN A 111 -10.07 7.45 -2.54
CA GLN A 111 -9.64 6.30 -1.75
C GLN A 111 -9.00 5.23 -2.64
N VAL A 112 -9.66 4.86 -3.74
CA VAL A 112 -9.12 3.87 -4.68
C VAL A 112 -7.81 4.38 -5.29
N MET A 113 -7.77 5.64 -5.72
CA MET A 113 -6.56 6.25 -6.25
C MET A 113 -5.41 6.26 -5.24
N ASP A 114 -5.68 6.62 -3.98
CA ASP A 114 -4.69 6.65 -2.91
C ASP A 114 -4.10 5.27 -2.62
N HIS A 115 -4.96 4.24 -2.54
CA HIS A 115 -4.53 2.86 -2.34
C HIS A 115 -3.73 2.34 -3.54
N SER A 116 -4.17 2.63 -4.76
CA SER A 116 -3.44 2.27 -5.99
C SER A 116 -2.09 2.99 -6.09
N ALA A 117 -2.00 4.25 -5.68
CA ALA A 117 -0.80 5.06 -5.79
C ALA A 117 0.37 4.51 -4.94
N ILE A 118 0.08 3.84 -3.82
CA ILE A 118 1.13 3.18 -3.00
C ILE A 118 1.81 2.06 -3.80
N PHE A 119 1.05 1.21 -4.50
CA PHE A 119 1.63 0.16 -5.35
C PHE A 119 2.47 0.74 -6.49
N LEU A 120 1.99 1.82 -7.12
CA LEU A 120 2.74 2.53 -8.14
C LEU A 120 4.02 3.17 -7.58
N LEU A 121 4.01 3.76 -6.38
CA LEU A 121 5.22 4.29 -5.75
C LEU A 121 6.22 3.19 -5.41
N ILE A 122 5.77 2.02 -4.95
CA ILE A 122 6.65 0.88 -4.72
C ILE A 122 7.40 0.55 -6.02
N ALA A 123 6.67 0.34 -7.14
CA ALA A 123 7.28 0.09 -8.44
C ALA A 123 8.18 1.25 -8.92
N GLY A 124 7.73 2.48 -8.75
CA GLY A 124 8.48 3.68 -9.09
C GLY A 124 9.81 3.79 -8.35
N THR A 125 9.86 3.42 -7.06
CA THR A 125 11.07 3.45 -6.23
C THR A 125 12.16 2.52 -6.74
N TYR A 126 11.80 1.35 -7.27
CA TYR A 126 12.76 0.40 -7.85
C TYR A 126 13.23 0.78 -9.25
N THR A 127 12.44 1.57 -9.99
CA THR A 127 12.69 1.89 -11.41
C THR A 127 14.04 2.57 -11.69
N PRO A 128 14.47 3.65 -10.98
CA PRO A 128 15.77 4.27 -11.23
C PRO A 128 16.94 3.32 -10.95
N PHE A 129 16.82 2.45 -9.93
CA PHE A 129 17.86 1.46 -9.64
C PHE A 129 17.93 0.37 -10.71
N ALA A 130 16.77 -0.13 -11.14
CA ALA A 130 16.65 -1.11 -12.21
C ALA A 130 17.22 -0.61 -13.54
N LEU A 131 16.99 0.66 -13.88
CA LEU A 131 17.41 1.25 -15.16
C LEU A 131 18.81 1.89 -15.12
N GLY A 132 19.36 2.10 -13.93
CA GLY A 132 20.72 2.62 -13.72
C GLY A 132 21.67 1.53 -13.23
N PRO A 133 22.08 1.53 -11.93
CA PRO A 133 23.14 0.65 -11.43
C PRO A 133 22.94 -0.85 -11.65
N LEU A 134 21.69 -1.32 -11.69
CA LEU A 134 21.37 -2.75 -11.80
C LEU A 134 21.03 -3.18 -13.23
N ARG A 135 21.10 -2.27 -14.21
CA ARG A 135 20.61 -2.52 -15.57
C ARG A 135 21.19 -3.80 -16.18
N ASP A 136 22.49 -4.00 -16.03
CA ASP A 136 23.21 -5.12 -16.66
C ASP A 136 23.31 -6.37 -15.76
N THR A 137 22.80 -6.31 -14.52
CA THR A 137 22.91 -7.38 -13.52
C THR A 137 21.55 -7.98 -13.11
N GLY A 138 20.48 -7.64 -13.82
CA GLY A 138 19.12 -8.17 -13.58
C GLY A 138 18.05 -7.12 -13.29
N GLY A 139 18.37 -5.83 -13.41
CA GLY A 139 17.46 -4.72 -13.17
C GLY A 139 16.18 -4.79 -14.00
N LEU A 140 16.25 -5.22 -15.26
CA LEU A 140 15.06 -5.40 -16.10
C LEU A 140 14.13 -6.50 -15.58
N THR A 141 14.67 -7.58 -15.04
CA THR A 141 13.87 -8.66 -14.41
C THR A 141 13.16 -8.14 -13.17
N MET A 142 13.89 -7.41 -12.30
CA MET A 142 13.30 -6.77 -11.12
C MET A 142 12.20 -5.77 -11.53
N LEU A 143 12.45 -4.96 -12.55
CA LEU A 143 11.49 -4.00 -13.09
C LEU A 143 10.21 -4.72 -13.54
N GLY A 144 10.34 -5.76 -14.36
CA GLY A 144 9.19 -6.55 -14.82
C GLY A 144 8.38 -7.14 -13.68
N ILE A 145 9.04 -7.79 -12.71
CA ILE A 145 8.37 -8.41 -11.55
C ILE A 145 7.60 -7.37 -10.73
N VAL A 146 8.25 -6.28 -10.34
CA VAL A 146 7.62 -5.30 -9.44
C VAL A 146 6.49 -4.56 -10.14
N TRP A 147 6.61 -4.24 -11.42
CA TRP A 147 5.53 -3.60 -12.17
C TRP A 147 4.35 -4.54 -12.44
N ILE A 148 4.58 -5.85 -12.62
CA ILE A 148 3.50 -6.85 -12.72
C ILE A 148 2.75 -6.98 -11.39
N LEU A 149 3.45 -6.92 -10.24
CA LEU A 149 2.80 -7.00 -8.93
C LEU A 149 2.02 -5.73 -8.57
N ALA A 150 2.40 -4.58 -9.15
CA ALA A 150 1.76 -3.31 -8.87
C ALA A 150 0.48 -3.06 -9.68
N LEU A 151 0.31 -3.75 -10.81
CA LEU A 151 -0.82 -3.63 -11.75
C LEU A 151 -1.83 -4.77 -11.56
#